data_AF-A0A520HFH5-F1
#
_entry.id   AF-A0A520HFH5-F1
#
_cell.length_a   1.000
_cell.length_b   1.000
_cell.length_c   1.000
_cell.angle_alpha   90.00
_cell.angle_beta   90.00
_cell.angle_gamma   90.00
#
_symmetry.space_group_name_H-M   'P 1'
#
loop_
_entity.id
_entity.type
_entity.pdbx_description
1 polymer ?
#
loop_
_entity_poly.entity_id
_entity_poly.type
_entity_poly.pdbx_seq_one_letter_code
_entity_poly.pdbx_strand_id
1 'polypeptide(L)'
;MIRTILAASLLIAGLAAARAQTGDMSCADYLKADAQAQASMSAADKAMIAADPQAAAMDAKMRAYCKANPKASSSEAAMKAMQ
;
A
#
# COMPACT_ATOMS: atom_id res chain seq x y z
N MET A 1 -43.10 11.49 -4.04
CA MET A 1 -41.81 11.61 -3.31
C MET A 1 -41.31 10.21 -2.89
N ILE A 2 -41.08 9.30 -3.85
CA ILE A 2 -40.72 7.89 -3.59
C ILE A 2 -39.38 7.50 -4.26
N ARG A 3 -38.85 8.36 -5.16
CA ARG A 3 -37.67 8.05 -5.99
C ARG A 3 -36.32 8.30 -5.31
N THR A 4 -36.27 9.02 -4.20
CA THR A 4 -35.02 9.39 -3.51
C THR A 4 -34.57 8.39 -2.45
N ILE A 5 -35.41 7.41 -2.08
CA ILE A 5 -35.10 6.49 -0.96
C ILE A 5 -34.32 5.25 -1.42
N LEU A 6 -34.40 4.86 -2.70
CA LEU A 6 -33.67 3.69 -3.22
C LEU A 6 -32.16 3.91 -3.42
N ALA A 7 -31.68 5.16 -3.46
CA ALA A 7 -30.26 5.46 -3.71
C ALA A 7 -29.38 5.32 -2.45
N ALA A 8 -29.97 5.32 -1.25
CA ALA A 8 -29.23 5.28 0.01
C ALA A 8 -28.76 3.87 0.40
N SER A 9 -29.39 2.82 -0.12
CA SER A 9 -29.11 1.44 0.28
C SER A 9 -27.88 0.82 -0.41
N LEU A 10 -27.42 1.36 -1.54
CA LEU A 10 -26.23 0.85 -2.23
C LEU A 10 -24.89 1.34 -1.64
N LEU A 11 -24.90 2.42 -0.84
CA LEU A 11 -23.67 3.00 -0.29
C LEU A 11 -23.12 2.25 0.92
N ILE A 12 -23.92 1.39 1.57
CA ILE A 12 -23.50 0.68 2.79
C ILE A 12 -22.80 -0.65 2.46
N ALA A 13 -23.05 -1.23 1.28
CA ALA A 13 -22.38 -2.46 0.85
C ALA A 13 -20.90 -2.28 0.47
N GLY A 14 -20.44 -1.04 0.25
CA GLY A 14 -19.05 -0.75 -0.13
C GLY A 14 -18.03 -0.78 1.01
N LEU A 15 -18.46 -0.63 2.27
CA LEU A 15 -17.53 -0.54 3.42
C LEU A 15 -17.03 -1.90 3.92
N ALA A 16 -17.64 -3.01 3.52
CA ALA A 16 -17.20 -4.35 3.94
C ALA A 16 -16.00 -4.87 3.13
N ALA A 17 -15.76 -4.35 1.91
CA ALA A 17 -14.67 -4.79 1.06
C ALA A 17 -13.29 -4.28 1.50
N ALA A 18 -13.23 -3.19 2.28
CA ALA A 18 -11.95 -2.59 2.69
C ALA A 18 -11.22 -3.35 3.83
N ARG A 19 -11.89 -4.32 4.49
CA ARG A 19 -11.34 -5.01 5.67
C ARG A 19 -10.87 -6.45 5.40
N ALA A 20 -11.03 -6.93 4.16
CA ALA A 20 -10.56 -8.25 3.73
C ALA A 20 -9.26 -8.19 2.90
N GLN A 21 -8.68 -7.01 2.67
CA GLN A 21 -7.57 -6.81 1.73
C GLN A 21 -6.16 -6.81 2.36
N THR A 22 -6.01 -7.09 3.66
CA THR A 22 -4.70 -7.37 4.26
C THR A 22 -4.25 -8.81 3.95
N GLY A 23 -4.50 -9.27 2.73
CA GLY A 23 -3.82 -10.42 2.15
C GLY A 23 -2.49 -9.94 1.56
N ASP A 24 -1.49 -10.81 1.56
CA ASP A 24 -0.20 -10.55 0.92
C ASP A 24 -0.44 -10.06 -0.53
N MET A 25 -0.10 -8.79 -0.80
CA MET A 25 -0.34 -8.17 -2.10
C MET A 25 0.80 -8.48 -3.06
N SER A 26 0.54 -8.40 -4.37
CA SER A 26 1.62 -8.52 -5.34
C SER A 26 2.60 -7.35 -5.20
N CYS A 27 3.86 -7.56 -5.56
CA CYS A 27 4.87 -6.52 -5.61
C CYS A 27 4.47 -5.36 -6.54
N ALA A 28 3.73 -5.64 -7.62
CA ALA A 28 3.17 -4.60 -8.48
C ALA A 28 2.13 -3.73 -7.76
N ASP A 29 1.29 -4.33 -6.92
CA ASP A 29 0.28 -3.59 -6.15
C ASP A 29 0.93 -2.87 -4.96
N TYR A 30 1.94 -3.47 -4.33
CA TYR A 30 2.77 -2.81 -3.33
C TYR A 30 3.44 -1.55 -3.90
N LEU A 31 4.06 -1.61 -5.08
CA LEU A 31 4.71 -0.44 -5.68
C LEU A 31 3.72 0.69 -5.99
N LYS A 32 2.48 0.37 -6.37
CA LYS A 32 1.42 1.38 -6.56
C LYS A 32 1.01 1.98 -5.22
N ALA A 33 0.79 1.15 -4.20
CA ALA A 33 0.43 1.61 -2.86
C ALA A 33 1.53 2.47 -2.23
N ASP A 34 2.81 2.08 -2.38
CA ASP A 34 3.98 2.84 -1.94
C ASP A 34 4.04 4.21 -2.63
N ALA A 35 3.86 4.25 -3.95
CA ALA A 35 3.81 5.51 -4.69
C ALA A 35 2.67 6.43 -4.21
N GLN A 36 1.49 5.87 -3.95
CA GLN A 36 0.35 6.62 -3.40
C GLN A 36 0.62 7.12 -1.98
N ALA A 37 1.19 6.28 -1.11
CA ALA A 37 1.58 6.65 0.24
C ALA A 37 2.60 7.81 0.21
N GLN A 38 3.64 7.68 -0.61
CA GLN A 38 4.64 8.74 -0.78
C GLN A 38 4.04 10.03 -1.36
N ALA A 39 3.07 9.96 -2.28
CA ALA A 39 2.41 11.15 -2.80
C ALA A 39 1.55 11.86 -1.74
N SER A 40 1.00 11.11 -0.79
CA SER A 40 0.17 11.64 0.30
C SER A 40 0.98 12.17 1.50
N MET A 41 2.25 11.79 1.62
CA MET A 41 3.12 12.20 2.73
C MET A 41 3.57 13.66 2.64
N SER A 42 3.55 14.36 3.77
CA SER A 42 4.14 15.69 3.87
C SER A 42 5.66 15.64 3.76
N ALA A 43 6.28 16.77 3.46
CA ALA A 43 7.74 16.88 3.43
C ALA A 43 8.38 16.59 4.80
N ALA A 44 7.70 16.94 5.89
CA ALA A 44 8.16 16.67 7.26
C ALA A 44 8.14 15.17 7.56
N ASP A 45 7.09 14.45 7.16
CA ASP A 45 6.99 13.00 7.37
C ASP A 45 8.05 12.24 6.56
N LYS A 46 8.28 12.66 5.31
CA LYS A 46 9.37 12.13 4.47
C LYS A 46 10.74 12.33 5.12
N ALA A 47 10.97 13.50 5.72
CA ALA A 47 12.22 13.81 6.41
C ALA A 47 12.41 12.95 7.67
N MET A 48 11.34 12.68 8.43
CA MET A 48 11.39 11.78 9.59
C MET A 48 11.70 10.34 9.20
N ILE A 49 11.11 9.82 8.11
CA ILE A 49 11.38 8.46 7.64
C ILE A 49 12.80 8.35 7.08
N ALA A 50 13.27 9.39 6.37
CA ALA A 50 14.64 9.46 5.88
C ALA A 50 15.68 9.56 7.01
N ALA A 51 15.28 10.02 8.21
CA ALA A 51 16.15 10.07 9.37
C ALA A 51 16.41 8.68 9.99
N ASP A 52 15.62 7.66 9.63
CA ASP A 52 15.92 6.27 9.96
C ASP A 52 16.61 5.59 8.76
N PRO A 53 17.96 5.48 8.79
CA PRO A 53 18.71 4.88 7.69
C PRO A 53 18.41 3.39 7.50
N GLN A 54 17.99 2.69 8.56
CA GLN A 54 17.66 1.26 8.47
C GLN A 54 16.31 1.07 7.79
N ALA A 55 15.30 1.88 8.15
CA ALA A 55 14.01 1.89 7.46
C ALA A 55 14.21 2.28 5.98
N ALA A 56 14.94 3.36 5.70
CA ALA A 56 15.19 3.80 4.33
C ALA A 56 15.91 2.73 3.47
N ALA A 57 16.86 1.99 4.05
CA ALA A 57 17.56 0.90 3.38
C ALA A 57 16.65 -0.31 3.10
N MET A 58 15.83 -0.72 4.07
CA MET A 58 14.86 -1.81 3.86
C MET A 58 13.85 -1.46 2.78
N ASP A 59 13.33 -0.25 2.82
CA ASP A 59 12.31 0.26 1.91
C ASP A 59 12.88 0.37 0.47
N ALA A 60 14.14 0.78 0.34
CA ALA A 60 14.87 0.75 -0.93
C ALA A 60 15.07 -0.68 -1.46
N LYS A 61 15.47 -1.64 -0.60
CA LYS A 61 15.62 -3.05 -0.98
C LYS A 61 14.29 -3.66 -1.42
N MET A 62 13.20 -3.39 -0.71
CA MET A 62 11.86 -3.86 -1.04
C MET A 62 11.42 -3.35 -2.41
N ARG A 63 11.55 -2.03 -2.65
CA ARG A 63 11.27 -1.43 -3.96
C ARG A 63 12.11 -2.04 -5.08
N ALA A 64 13.40 -2.25 -4.85
CA ALA A 64 14.29 -2.86 -5.85
C ALA A 64 13.85 -4.29 -6.19
N TYR A 65 13.55 -5.11 -5.17
CA TYR A 65 13.06 -6.46 -5.36
C TYR A 65 11.73 -6.48 -6.12
N CYS A 66 10.78 -5.66 -5.70
CA CYS A 66 9.45 -5.63 -6.32
C CYS A 66 9.47 -5.08 -7.76
N LYS A 67 10.41 -4.19 -8.10
CA LYS A 67 10.61 -3.76 -9.50
C LYS A 67 11.13 -4.90 -10.38
N ALA A 68 12.02 -5.74 -9.86
CA ALA A 68 12.53 -6.91 -10.57
C ALA A 68 11.52 -8.06 -10.62
N ASN A 69 10.64 -8.17 -9.62
CA ASN A 69 9.71 -9.29 -9.44
C ASN A 69 8.26 -8.82 -9.24
N PRO A 70 7.62 -8.19 -10.24
CA PRO A 70 6.30 -7.57 -10.07
C PRO A 70 5.19 -8.56 -9.69
N LYS A 71 5.37 -9.85 -9.97
CA LYS A 71 4.41 -10.93 -9.62
C LYS A 71 4.69 -11.61 -8.28
N ALA A 72 5.85 -11.36 -7.66
CA ALA A 72 6.16 -11.90 -6.35
C ALA A 72 5.26 -11.27 -5.29
N SER A 73 5.17 -11.90 -4.12
CA SER A 73 4.40 -11.36 -3.02
C SER A 73 5.18 -10.31 -2.24
N SER A 74 4.47 -9.36 -1.64
CA SER A 74 5.05 -8.30 -0.82
C SER A 74 5.76 -8.85 0.43
N SER A 75 5.27 -9.95 1.02
CA SER A 75 5.96 -10.61 2.13
C SER A 75 7.29 -11.21 1.72
N GLU A 76 7.37 -11.80 0.52
CA GLU A 76 8.63 -12.31 -0.02
C GLU A 76 9.65 -11.18 -0.22
N ALA A 77 9.20 -10.05 -0.75
CA ALA A 77 10.03 -8.85 -0.88
C ALA A 77 10.54 -8.34 0.47
N ALA A 78 9.67 -8.30 1.49
CA ALA A 78 10.05 -7.90 2.85
C ALA A 78 11.08 -8.86 3.46
N MET A 79 10.88 -10.18 3.33
CA MET A 79 11.84 -11.18 3.77
C MET A 79 13.20 -11.01 3.09
N LYS A 80 13.21 -10.68 1.79
CA LYS A 80 14.45 -10.42 1.04
C LYS A 80 15.10 -9.09 1.43
N ALA A 81 14.33 -8.08 1.80
CA ALA A 81 14.85 -6.79 2.26
C ALA A 81 15.54 -6.87 3.64
N MET A 82 15.09 -7.79 4.50
CA MET A 82 15.67 -8.04 5.82
C MET A 82 16.95 -8.90 5.80
N GLN A 83 17.21 -9.59 4.68
CA GLN A 83 18.46 -10.34 4.43
C GLN A 83 19.56 -9.39 3.90
#